data_AF-A7KJS4-F1
#
_entry.id   AF-A7KJS4-F1
#
_cell.length_a   1.000
_cell.length_b   1.000
_cell.length_c   1.000
_cell.angle_alpha   90.00
_cell.angle_beta   90.00
_cell.angle_gamma   90.00
#
_symmetry.space_group_name_H-M   'P 1'
#
loop_
_entity.id
_entity.type
_entity.pdbx_description
1 polymer ?
#
loop_
_entity_poly.entity_id
_entity_poly.type
_entity_poly.pdbx_seq_one_letter_code
_entity_poly.pdbx_strand_id
1 'polypeptide(L)'
;KGNESQLGQIKAYRDKIEAELAKICEDILEVLDGHLIKSAESGESKVFYHKMKGDYHRYLAEFATGDKRAVSSDASLEAYKAASSIATVELPPTHPIRLGLALNFSVFYYEILNAPDKACQLAKQAFDDAIAELDTLSEESYKDSTLIMQLLRDNLTLWT
;
A
#
# COMPACT_ATOMS: atom_id res chain seq x y z
N LYS A 1 -17.16 -14.26 34.65
CA LYS A 1 -17.46 -12.94 35.24
C LYS A 1 -16.15 -12.31 35.68
N GLY A 2 -15.86 -11.07 35.29
CA GLY A 2 -14.80 -10.25 35.89
C GLY A 2 -13.44 -10.35 35.23
N ASN A 3 -13.25 -9.63 34.12
CA ASN A 3 -11.93 -9.22 33.65
C ASN A 3 -11.88 -7.73 33.27
N GLU A 4 -12.79 -6.93 33.84
CA GLU A 4 -13.00 -5.53 33.47
C GLU A 4 -11.75 -4.66 33.73
N SER A 5 -11.00 -4.93 34.81
CA SER A 5 -9.74 -4.23 35.10
C SER A 5 -8.68 -4.51 34.03
N GLN A 6 -8.50 -5.78 33.65
CA GLN A 6 -7.54 -6.18 32.61
C GLN A 6 -7.98 -5.64 31.24
N LEU A 7 -9.27 -5.68 30.92
CA LEU A 7 -9.83 -5.08 29.71
C LEU A 7 -9.60 -3.57 29.67
N GLY A 8 -9.72 -2.88 30.80
CA GLY A 8 -9.42 -1.45 30.91
C GLY A 8 -7.95 -1.14 30.60
N GLN A 9 -7.02 -1.93 31.17
CA GLN A 9 -5.59 -1.77 30.91
C GLN A 9 -5.22 -2.06 29.44
N ILE A 10 -5.79 -3.13 28.86
CA ILE A 10 -5.55 -3.49 27.45
C ILE A 10 -6.04 -2.38 26.53
N LYS A 11 -7.25 -1.84 26.75
CA LYS A 11 -7.80 -0.74 25.95
C LYS A 11 -6.93 0.51 26.06
N ALA A 12 -6.57 0.93 27.27
CA ALA A 12 -5.73 2.11 27.47
C ALA A 12 -4.35 1.97 26.80
N TYR A 13 -3.76 0.77 26.84
CA TYR A 13 -2.48 0.51 26.19
C TYR A 13 -2.60 0.51 24.66
N ARG A 14 -3.66 -0.11 24.13
CA ARG A 14 -3.97 -0.08 22.69
C ARG A 14 -4.19 1.35 22.21
N ASP A 15 -5.01 2.14 22.91
CA ASP A 15 -5.32 3.52 22.52
C ASP A 15 -4.05 4.40 22.53
N LYS A 16 -3.10 4.14 23.44
CA LYS A 16 -1.78 4.78 23.43
C LYS A 16 -0.98 4.44 22.17
N ILE A 17 -0.91 3.16 21.79
CA ILE A 17 -0.21 2.71 20.58
C ILE A 17 -0.87 3.29 19.33
N GLU A 18 -2.20 3.27 19.25
CA GLU A 18 -2.95 3.84 18.13
C GLU A 18 -2.67 5.34 17.97
N ALA A 19 -2.55 6.09 19.08
CA ALA A 19 -2.19 7.51 19.05
C ALA A 19 -0.75 7.75 18.56
N GLU A 20 0.21 6.90 18.97
CA GLU A 20 1.59 6.97 18.49
C GLU A 20 1.69 6.64 16.99
N LEU A 21 1.01 5.58 16.55
CA LEU A 21 0.94 5.20 15.13
C LEU A 21 0.30 6.30 14.28
N ALA A 22 -0.81 6.88 14.76
CA ALA A 22 -1.49 7.97 14.07
C ALA A 22 -0.55 9.16 13.87
N LYS A 23 0.15 9.57 14.93
CA LYS A 23 1.10 10.68 14.86
C LYS A 23 2.23 10.42 13.85
N ILE A 24 2.81 9.21 13.86
CA ILE A 24 3.88 8.86 12.90
C ILE A 24 3.36 8.92 11.47
N CYS A 25 2.14 8.43 11.21
CA CYS A 25 1.52 8.50 9.90
C CYS A 25 1.21 9.94 9.48
N GLU A 26 0.72 10.78 10.39
CA GLU A 26 0.45 12.19 10.13
C GLU A 26 1.73 12.95 9.80
N ASP A 27 2.80 12.77 10.59
CA ASP A 27 4.10 13.44 10.39
C ASP A 27 4.67 13.17 8.98
N ILE A 28 4.63 11.92 8.50
CA ILE A 28 5.13 11.59 7.15
C ILE A 28 4.18 12.06 6.03
N LEU A 29 2.87 12.02 6.25
CA LEU A 29 1.90 12.53 5.29
C LEU A 29 2.07 14.03 5.07
N GLU A 30 2.35 14.79 6.13
CA GLU A 30 2.68 16.21 6.05
C GLU A 30 3.96 16.46 5.23
N VAL A 31 5.00 15.66 5.42
CA VAL A 31 6.24 15.76 4.63
C VAL A 31 6.01 15.42 3.15
N LEU A 32 5.21 14.38 2.87
CA LEU A 32 4.87 13.97 1.52
C LEU A 32 4.12 15.09 0.77
N ASP A 33 3.07 15.64 1.36
CA ASP A 33 2.24 16.69 0.75
C ASP A 33 2.91 18.07 0.77
N GLY A 34 3.67 18.36 1.83
CA GLY A 34 4.38 19.62 2.02
C GLY A 34 5.55 19.78 1.04
N HIS A 35 6.28 18.69 0.79
CA HIS A 35 7.60 18.75 0.15
C HIS A 35 7.81 17.71 -0.94
N LEU A 36 7.73 16.41 -0.62
CA LEU A 36 8.27 15.37 -1.49
C LEU A 36 7.46 15.21 -2.79
N ILE A 37 6.13 15.14 -2.70
CA ILE A 37 5.27 15.02 -3.89
C ILE A 37 5.41 16.25 -4.79
N LYS A 38 5.49 17.45 -4.20
CA LYS A 38 5.62 18.71 -4.95
C LYS A 38 6.98 18.86 -5.65
N SER A 39 8.02 18.23 -5.10
CA SER A 39 9.39 18.31 -5.62
C SER A 39 9.75 17.13 -6.54
N ALA A 40 8.84 16.17 -6.73
CA ALA A 40 9.08 14.99 -7.52
C ALA A 40 8.97 15.29 -9.03
N GLU A 41 10.09 15.15 -9.74
CA GLU A 41 10.16 15.45 -11.18
C GLU A 41 9.98 14.19 -12.03
N SER A 42 10.60 13.06 -11.64
CA SER A 42 10.55 11.79 -12.37
C SER A 42 9.30 10.97 -12.07
N GLY A 43 8.84 10.16 -13.03
CA GLY A 43 7.77 9.19 -12.82
C GLY A 43 8.04 8.25 -11.66
N GLU A 44 9.27 7.77 -11.54
CA GLU A 44 9.69 6.89 -10.44
C GLU A 44 9.46 7.54 -9.06
N SER A 45 9.94 8.76 -8.87
CA SER A 45 9.78 9.49 -7.59
C SER A 45 8.32 9.83 -7.31
N LYS A 46 7.55 10.24 -8.32
CA LYS A 46 6.11 10.51 -8.17
C LYS A 46 5.34 9.26 -7.74
N VAL A 47 5.56 8.13 -8.42
CA VAL A 47 4.91 6.85 -8.08
C VAL A 47 5.31 6.42 -6.68
N PHE A 48 6.60 6.53 -6.33
CA PHE A 48 7.10 6.15 -5.01
C PHE A 48 6.43 6.96 -3.89
N TYR A 49 6.37 8.29 -4.02
CA TYR A 49 5.77 9.13 -2.98
C TYR A 49 4.24 9.00 -2.91
N HIS A 50 3.55 8.87 -4.03
CA HIS A 50 2.11 8.59 -4.02
C HIS A 50 1.78 7.20 -3.45
N LYS A 51 2.58 6.18 -3.77
CA LYS A 51 2.47 4.85 -3.16
C LYS A 51 2.66 4.95 -1.64
N MET A 52 3.71 5.66 -1.20
CA MET A 52 3.99 5.84 0.22
C MET A 52 2.84 6.57 0.93
N LYS A 53 2.26 7.60 0.30
CA LYS A 53 1.04 8.26 0.82
C LYS A 53 -0.13 7.28 0.96
N GLY A 54 -0.35 6.43 -0.04
CA GLY A 54 -1.35 5.36 0.03
C GLY A 54 -1.11 4.38 1.17
N ASP A 55 0.15 3.97 1.38
CA ASP A 55 0.57 3.08 2.47
C ASP A 55 0.28 3.69 3.84
N TYR A 56 0.65 4.95 4.10
CA TYR A 56 0.42 5.58 5.41
C TYR A 56 -1.06 5.84 5.70
N HIS A 57 -1.86 6.19 4.69
CA HIS A 57 -3.31 6.24 4.86
C HIS A 57 -3.93 4.85 5.08
N ARG A 58 -3.38 3.80 4.45
CA ARG A 58 -3.80 2.42 4.71
C ARG A 58 -3.52 2.02 6.16
N TYR A 59 -2.32 2.31 6.68
CA TYR A 59 -1.98 2.04 8.09
C TYR A 59 -2.95 2.75 9.05
N LEU A 60 -3.31 4.01 8.78
CA LEU A 60 -4.33 4.72 9.54
C LEU A 60 -5.70 3.99 9.50
N ALA A 61 -6.09 3.48 8.33
CA ALA A 61 -7.36 2.77 8.15
C ALA A 61 -7.41 1.39 8.86
N GLU A 62 -6.27 0.75 9.16
CA GLU A 62 -6.21 -0.56 9.81
C GLU A 62 -6.81 -0.54 11.22
N PHE A 63 -6.52 0.51 12.00
CA PHE A 63 -7.00 0.66 13.38
C PHE A 63 -8.09 1.72 13.56
N ALA A 64 -8.29 2.60 12.57
CA ALA A 64 -9.38 3.58 12.63
C ALA A 64 -10.76 2.91 12.58
N THR A 65 -11.76 3.61 13.13
CA THR A 65 -13.16 3.20 13.16
C THR A 65 -14.08 4.33 12.68
N GLY A 66 -15.28 3.98 12.22
CA GLY A 66 -16.28 4.94 11.75
C GLY A 66 -15.75 5.88 10.66
N ASP A 67 -16.07 7.16 10.78
CA ASP A 67 -15.74 8.18 9.78
C ASP A 67 -14.23 8.31 9.56
N LYS A 68 -13.40 8.16 10.60
CA LYS A 68 -11.94 8.20 10.47
C LYS A 68 -11.40 7.10 9.55
N ARG A 69 -12.00 5.90 9.63
CA ARG A 69 -11.66 4.78 8.75
C ARG A 69 -12.05 5.08 7.31
N ALA A 70 -13.25 5.62 7.10
CA ALA A 70 -13.74 5.99 5.77
C ALA A 70 -12.82 7.03 5.11
N VAL A 71 -12.52 8.13 5.81
CA VAL A 71 -11.64 9.20 5.32
C VAL A 71 -10.24 8.66 4.98
N SER A 72 -9.65 7.84 5.86
CA SER A 72 -8.32 7.27 5.63
C SER A 72 -8.32 6.28 4.46
N SER A 73 -9.38 5.47 4.35
CA SER A 73 -9.54 4.52 3.24
C SER A 73 -9.69 5.23 1.90
N ASP A 74 -10.52 6.28 1.83
CA ASP A 74 -10.71 7.06 0.61
C ASP A 74 -9.41 7.76 0.19
N ALA A 75 -8.69 8.37 1.15
CA ALA A 75 -7.41 9.00 0.88
C ALA A 75 -6.34 8.01 0.40
N SER A 76 -6.31 6.80 0.98
CA SER A 76 -5.42 5.71 0.55
C SER A 76 -5.74 5.26 -0.88
N LEU A 77 -7.03 5.06 -1.19
CA LEU A 77 -7.50 4.69 -2.53
C LEU A 77 -7.11 5.72 -3.58
N GLU A 78 -7.33 7.02 -3.31
CA GLU A 78 -6.99 8.08 -4.26
C GLU A 78 -5.47 8.20 -4.47
N ALA A 79 -4.66 8.04 -3.42
CA ALA A 79 -3.21 8.04 -3.55
C ALA A 79 -2.68 6.85 -4.37
N TYR A 80 -3.21 5.64 -4.15
CA TYR A 80 -2.83 4.48 -4.94
C TYR A 80 -3.29 4.58 -6.40
N LYS A 81 -4.48 5.12 -6.66
CA LYS A 81 -4.94 5.40 -8.03
C LYS A 81 -4.04 6.40 -8.74
N ALA A 82 -3.66 7.50 -8.06
CA ALA A 82 -2.73 8.48 -8.61
C ALA A 82 -1.39 7.82 -8.97
N ALA A 83 -0.80 7.05 -8.04
CA ALA A 83 0.42 6.29 -8.28
C ALA A 83 0.26 5.32 -9.48
N SER A 84 -0.88 4.61 -9.56
CA SER A 84 -1.12 3.62 -10.62
C SER A 84 -1.21 4.28 -11.99
N SER A 85 -1.89 5.43 -12.08
CA SER A 85 -2.02 6.17 -13.33
C SER A 85 -0.67 6.60 -13.91
N ILE A 86 0.25 7.03 -13.04
CA ILE A 86 1.60 7.45 -13.43
C ILE A 86 2.44 6.20 -13.77
N ALA A 87 2.38 5.16 -12.93
CA ALA A 87 3.16 3.93 -13.11
C ALA A 87 2.82 3.21 -14.42
N THR A 88 1.56 3.20 -14.83
CA THR A 88 1.14 2.57 -16.10
C THR A 88 1.76 3.26 -17.32
N VAL A 89 2.02 4.56 -17.25
CA VAL A 89 2.57 5.35 -18.36
C VAL A 89 4.09 5.43 -18.32
N GLU A 90 4.67 5.61 -17.14
CA GLU A 90 6.09 5.98 -17.00
C GLU A 90 7.01 4.82 -16.59
N LEU A 91 6.47 3.70 -16.09
CA LEU A 91 7.28 2.58 -15.58
C LEU A 91 6.94 1.27 -16.30
N PRO A 92 7.93 0.45 -16.71
CA PRO A 92 7.66 -0.86 -17.28
C PRO A 92 6.95 -1.78 -16.26
N PRO A 93 6.15 -2.77 -16.70
CA PRO A 93 5.46 -3.70 -15.81
C PRO A 93 6.37 -4.44 -14.82
N THR A 94 7.62 -4.67 -15.22
CA THR A 94 8.64 -5.32 -14.41
C THR A 94 9.32 -4.38 -13.40
N HIS A 95 9.05 -3.07 -13.42
CA HIS A 95 9.71 -2.12 -12.53
C HIS A 95 9.38 -2.42 -11.05
N PRO A 96 10.37 -2.55 -10.14
CA PRO A 96 10.13 -2.90 -8.74
C PRO A 96 9.11 -1.98 -8.03
N ILE A 97 9.18 -0.67 -8.27
CA ILE A 97 8.22 0.29 -7.69
C ILE A 97 6.78 0.07 -8.20
N ARG A 98 6.60 -0.27 -9.49
CA ARG A 98 5.26 -0.55 -10.06
C ARG A 98 4.71 -1.86 -9.52
N LEU A 99 5.55 -2.90 -9.44
CA LEU A 99 5.18 -4.18 -8.81
C LEU A 99 4.84 -4.00 -7.33
N GLY A 100 5.65 -3.26 -6.58
CA GLY A 100 5.43 -2.99 -5.16
C GLY A 100 4.18 -2.15 -4.92
N LEU A 101 3.84 -1.24 -5.84
CA LEU A 101 2.56 -0.53 -5.83
C LEU A 101 1.39 -1.51 -6.02
N ALA A 102 1.44 -2.39 -7.02
CA ALA A 102 0.38 -3.37 -7.26
C ALA A 102 0.20 -4.33 -6.07
N LEU A 103 1.31 -4.77 -5.46
CA LEU A 103 1.30 -5.57 -4.24
C LEU A 103 0.55 -4.86 -3.11
N ASN A 104 0.96 -3.65 -2.75
CA ASN A 104 0.35 -2.95 -1.62
C ASN A 104 -1.09 -2.52 -1.91
N PHE A 105 -1.41 -2.18 -3.16
CA PHE A 105 -2.76 -1.79 -3.54
C PHE A 105 -3.70 -3.00 -3.58
N SER A 106 -3.23 -4.19 -3.96
CA SER A 106 -4.03 -5.42 -3.86
C SER A 106 -4.31 -5.79 -2.40
N VAL A 107 -3.30 -5.68 -1.51
CA VAL A 107 -3.50 -5.83 -0.06
C VAL A 107 -4.52 -4.83 0.47
N PHE A 108 -4.47 -3.57 0.04
CA PHE A 108 -5.47 -2.56 0.39
C PHE A 108 -6.90 -2.97 -0.02
N TYR A 109 -7.08 -3.44 -1.26
CA TYR A 109 -8.39 -3.93 -1.71
C TYR A 109 -8.88 -5.10 -0.86
N TYR A 110 -7.99 -6.00 -0.46
CA TYR A 110 -8.33 -7.17 0.34
C TYR A 110 -8.66 -6.79 1.79
N GLU A 111 -7.73 -6.15 2.50
CA GLU A 111 -7.80 -5.95 3.95
C GLU A 111 -8.63 -4.72 4.37
N ILE A 112 -8.61 -3.65 3.58
CA ILE A 112 -9.30 -2.40 3.95
C ILE A 112 -10.69 -2.33 3.32
N LEU A 113 -10.77 -2.58 2.01
CA LEU A 113 -12.03 -2.49 1.25
C LEU A 113 -12.85 -3.78 1.25
N ASN A 114 -12.31 -4.88 1.78
CA ASN A 114 -12.97 -6.19 1.80
C ASN A 114 -13.49 -6.59 0.39
N ALA A 115 -12.65 -6.36 -0.62
CA ALA A 115 -12.94 -6.57 -2.03
C ALA A 115 -11.96 -7.60 -2.63
N PRO A 116 -12.07 -8.89 -2.23
CA PRO A 116 -11.10 -9.93 -2.62
C PRO A 116 -11.02 -10.13 -4.13
N ASP A 117 -12.14 -10.05 -4.84
CA ASP A 117 -12.14 -10.18 -6.31
C ASP A 117 -11.27 -9.13 -6.99
N LYS A 118 -11.35 -7.87 -6.52
CA LYS A 118 -10.53 -6.77 -7.04
C LYS A 118 -9.05 -6.93 -6.65
N ALA A 119 -8.79 -7.39 -5.43
CA ALA A 119 -7.43 -7.65 -4.96
C ALA A 119 -6.75 -8.72 -5.84
N CYS A 120 -7.42 -9.87 -6.04
CA CYS A 120 -6.92 -10.95 -6.87
C CYS A 120 -6.77 -10.52 -8.34
N GLN A 121 -7.73 -9.77 -8.89
CA GLN A 121 -7.63 -9.26 -10.26
C GLN A 121 -6.41 -8.36 -10.44
N LEU A 122 -6.18 -7.42 -9.51
CA LEU A 122 -5.05 -6.50 -9.58
C LEU A 122 -3.70 -7.23 -9.43
N ALA A 123 -3.59 -8.12 -8.44
CA ALA A 123 -2.37 -8.88 -8.19
C ALA A 123 -2.04 -9.81 -9.37
N LYS A 124 -3.04 -10.50 -9.91
CA LYS A 124 -2.88 -11.39 -11.06
C LYS A 124 -2.46 -10.61 -12.31
N GLN A 125 -3.13 -9.49 -12.61
CA GLN A 125 -2.78 -8.68 -13.78
C GLN A 125 -1.33 -8.19 -13.70
N ALA A 126 -0.89 -7.67 -12.54
CA ALA A 126 0.47 -7.21 -12.37
C ALA A 126 1.51 -8.33 -12.51
N PHE A 127 1.18 -9.53 -12.01
CA PHE A 127 2.03 -10.72 -12.17
C PHE A 127 2.13 -11.15 -13.63
N ASP A 128 1.00 -11.27 -14.32
CA ASP A 128 0.92 -11.70 -15.73
C ASP A 128 1.64 -10.69 -16.66
N ASP A 129 1.44 -9.39 -16.45
CA ASP A 129 2.12 -8.33 -17.22
C ASP A 129 3.64 -8.38 -17.02
N ALA A 130 4.12 -8.60 -15.79
CA ALA A 130 5.55 -8.68 -15.50
C ALA A 130 6.19 -9.96 -16.06
N ILE A 131 5.47 -11.09 -16.07
CA ILE A 131 5.94 -12.33 -16.71
C ILE A 131 6.14 -12.13 -18.22
N ALA A 132 5.24 -11.41 -18.88
CA ALA A 132 5.32 -11.17 -20.33
C ALA A 132 6.57 -10.38 -20.75
N GLU A 133 7.15 -9.59 -19.84
CA GLU A 133 8.31 -8.72 -20.11
C GLU A 133 9.54 -9.06 -19.25
N LEU A 134 9.54 -10.21 -18.55
CA LEU A 134 10.58 -10.58 -17.59
C LEU A 134 11.98 -10.64 -18.21
N ASP A 135 12.08 -11.05 -19.48
CA ASP A 135 13.34 -11.16 -20.22
C ASP A 135 14.02 -9.79 -20.49
N THR A 136 13.32 -8.68 -20.23
CA THR A 136 13.84 -7.32 -20.44
C THR A 136 14.50 -6.69 -19.21
N LEU A 137 14.46 -7.38 -18.06
CA LEU A 137 15.01 -6.88 -16.80
C LEU A 137 16.54 -6.81 -16.80
N SER A 138 17.08 -5.73 -16.24
CA SER A 138 18.49 -5.64 -15.89
C SER A 138 18.81 -6.55 -14.68
N GLU A 139 20.06 -7.02 -14.57
CA GLU A 139 20.50 -7.81 -13.41
C GLU A 139 20.30 -7.09 -12.07
N GLU A 140 20.39 -5.76 -12.07
CA GLU A 140 20.22 -4.91 -10.89
C GLU A 140 18.78 -4.96 -10.36
N SER A 141 17.78 -4.86 -11.25
CA SER A 141 16.36 -4.86 -10.85
C SER A 141 15.75 -6.27 -10.81
N TYR A 142 16.43 -7.29 -11.33
CA TYR A 142 15.91 -8.65 -11.43
C TYR A 142 15.57 -9.26 -10.06
N LYS A 143 16.46 -9.12 -9.07
CA LYS A 143 16.26 -9.69 -7.73
C LYS A 143 15.06 -9.07 -7.02
N ASP A 144 14.93 -7.75 -7.08
CA ASP A 144 13.84 -7.03 -6.40
C ASP A 144 12.50 -7.33 -7.07
N SER A 145 12.46 -7.33 -8.40
CA SER A 145 11.24 -7.60 -9.17
C SER A 145 10.74 -9.03 -8.93
N THR A 146 11.64 -10.02 -8.99
CA THR A 146 11.28 -11.43 -8.78
C THR A 146 10.82 -11.70 -7.35
N LEU A 147 11.42 -11.04 -6.35
CA LEU A 147 10.94 -11.11 -4.96
C LEU A 147 9.51 -10.58 -4.82
N ILE A 148 9.19 -9.44 -5.43
CA ILE A 148 7.84 -8.86 -5.34
C ILE A 148 6.82 -9.73 -6.10
N MET A 149 7.19 -10.26 -7.27
CA MET A 149 6.35 -11.21 -8.01
C MET A 149 6.06 -12.47 -7.20
N GLN A 150 7.04 -12.97 -6.44
CA GLN A 150 6.85 -14.08 -5.53
C GLN A 150 5.82 -13.74 -4.44
N LEU A 151 5.90 -12.54 -3.83
CA LEU A 151 4.91 -12.08 -2.85
C LEU A 151 3.51 -11.93 -3.44
N LEU A 152 3.38 -11.43 -4.68
CA LEU A 152 2.10 -11.38 -5.40
C LEU A 152 1.50 -12.78 -5.56
N ARG A 153 2.32 -13.77 -5.93
CA ARG A 153 1.88 -15.17 -6.06
C ARG A 153 1.45 -15.77 -4.72
N ASP A 154 2.20 -15.47 -3.65
CA ASP A 154 1.90 -15.97 -2.32
C ASP A 154 0.58 -15.38 -1.79
N ASN A 155 0.33 -14.09 -2.01
CA ASN A 155 -0.95 -13.46 -1.69
C ASN A 155 -2.11 -14.07 -2.49
N LEU A 156 -1.95 -14.28 -3.80
CA LEU A 156 -2.97 -14.95 -4.61
C LEU A 156 -3.29 -16.35 -4.07
N THR A 157 -2.27 -17.12 -3.69
CA THR A 157 -2.44 -18.46 -3.10
C THR A 157 -3.16 -18.41 -1.75
N LEU A 158 -2.95 -17.35 -0.97
CA LEU A 158 -3.62 -17.17 0.33
C LEU A 158 -5.09 -16.76 0.17
N TRP A 159 -5.43 -16.03 -0.89
CA TRP A 159 -6.76 -15.45 -1.11
C TRP A 159 -7.72 -16.32 -1.91
N THR A 160 -7.24 -17.38 -2.56
CA THR A 160 -8.03 -18.33 -3.36
C THR A 160 -8.09 -19.71 -2.73
#